data_AF-A0A2D4VWU0-F1
#
_entry.id   AF-A0A2D4VWU0-F1
#
_cell.length_a   1.000
_cell.length_b   1.000
_cell.length_c   1.000
_cell.angle_alpha   90.00
_cell.angle_beta   90.00
_cell.angle_gamma   90.00
#
_symmetry.space_group_name_H-M   'P 1'
#
loop_
_entity.id
_entity.type
_entity.pdbx_description
1 polymer ?
#
loop_
_entity_poly.entity_id
_entity_poly.type
_entity_poly.pdbx_seq_one_letter_code
_entity_poly.pdbx_strand_id
1 'polypeptide(L)'
;MFGSVLDMFTADIGIDLGTANTLVYVKGKGIVLDEPSVVAMAEVRGRTQVLAVGEEAKVMLGKTPGNIRAIRPMADGVIADFEVAEEMIKHFIRKVNGRLNFSSPQVIICVPSGST
;
A
#
# COMPACT_ATOMS: atom_id res chain seq x y z
N MET A 1 30.62 16.16 1.12
CA MET A 1 29.67 17.28 1.35
C MET A 1 28.52 17.33 0.32
N PHE A 2 28.20 16.24 -0.38
CA PHE A 2 27.06 16.20 -1.35
C PHE A 2 25.78 15.53 -0.80
N GLY A 3 25.80 15.01 0.44
CA GLY A 3 24.69 14.25 1.01
C GLY A 3 23.48 15.10 1.42
N SER A 4 23.66 16.32 1.94
CA SER A 4 22.58 17.05 2.61
C SER A 4 21.54 17.66 1.67
N VAL A 5 21.87 17.87 0.40
CA VAL A 5 20.93 18.44 -0.59
C VAL A 5 20.08 17.33 -1.21
N LEU A 6 20.66 16.15 -1.49
CA LEU A 6 19.93 14.98 -1.96
C LEU A 6 18.98 14.41 -0.88
N ASP A 7 19.40 14.45 0.40
CA ASP A 7 18.58 13.98 1.53
C ASP A 7 17.32 14.85 1.76
N MET A 8 17.31 16.08 1.23
CA MET A 8 16.15 16.96 1.24
C MET A 8 15.12 16.60 0.15
N PHE A 9 15.52 15.80 -0.84
CA PHE A 9 14.68 15.35 -1.96
C PHE A 9 14.29 13.86 -1.90
N THR A 10 14.82 13.08 -0.94
CA THR A 10 14.40 11.70 -0.68
C THR A 10 13.21 11.67 0.27
N ALA A 11 12.06 11.19 -0.21
CA ALA A 11 10.88 10.98 0.62
C ALA A 11 10.99 9.62 1.35
N ASP A 12 11.81 9.52 2.39
CA ASP A 12 11.87 8.31 3.23
C ASP A 12 10.49 8.02 3.85
N ILE A 13 10.11 6.74 3.86
CA ILE A 13 8.76 6.29 4.15
C ILE A 13 8.74 5.30 5.32
N GLY A 14 7.83 5.51 6.26
CA GLY A 14 7.38 4.49 7.20
C GLY A 14 5.99 3.98 6.80
N ILE A 15 5.78 2.67 6.80
CA ILE A 15 4.49 2.04 6.49
C ILE A 15 4.05 1.18 7.67
N ASP A 16 2.87 1.43 8.20
CA ASP A 16 2.20 0.53 9.14
C ASP A 16 1.19 -0.32 8.36
N LEU A 17 1.50 -1.61 8.18
CA LEU A 17 0.71 -2.53 7.37
C LEU A 17 -0.31 -3.28 8.25
N GLY A 18 -1.35 -2.57 8.68
CA GLY A 18 -2.39 -3.11 9.53
C GLY A 18 -3.39 -4.01 8.79
N THR A 19 -4.08 -4.87 9.53
CA THR A 19 -5.14 -5.74 9.01
C THR A 19 -6.37 -4.98 8.51
N ALA A 20 -6.67 -3.84 9.14
CA ALA A 20 -7.81 -3.01 8.80
C ALA A 20 -7.44 -1.79 7.95
N ASN A 21 -6.39 -1.07 8.36
CA ASN A 21 -5.92 0.15 7.71
C ASN A 21 -4.39 0.09 7.54
N THR A 22 -3.91 0.78 6.51
CA THR A 22 -2.50 1.02 6.24
C THR A 22 -2.23 2.50 6.40
N LEU A 23 -1.21 2.84 7.20
CA LEU A 23 -0.77 4.21 7.37
C LEU A 23 0.58 4.40 6.69
N VAL A 24 0.78 5.57 6.10
CA VAL A 24 2.07 5.97 5.53
C VAL A 24 2.55 7.26 6.16
N TYR A 25 3.72 7.19 6.77
CA TYR A 25 4.48 8.31 7.30
C TYR A 25 5.57 8.72 6.30
N VAL A 26 5.73 10.01 6.06
CA VAL A 26 6.85 10.55 5.29
C VAL A 26 7.73 11.41 6.20
N LYS A 27 9.04 11.16 6.18
CA LYS A 27 10.03 11.90 6.96
C LYS A 27 9.88 13.41 6.73
N GLY A 28 9.71 14.16 7.81
CA GLY A 28 9.50 15.61 7.77
C GLY A 28 8.08 16.08 7.42
N LYS A 29 7.15 15.18 7.06
CA LYS A 29 5.74 15.52 6.77
C LYS A 29 4.76 14.96 7.79
N GLY A 30 5.08 13.85 8.45
CA GLY A 30 4.12 13.16 9.32
C GLY A 30 3.37 12.05 8.59
N ILE A 31 2.22 11.66 9.13
CA ILE A 31 1.29 10.71 8.48
C ILE A 31 0.61 11.42 7.33
N VAL A 32 0.81 10.92 6.11
CA VAL A 32 0.27 11.48 4.87
C VAL A 32 -0.80 10.60 4.22
N LEU A 33 -0.96 9.37 4.71
CA LEU A 33 -1.96 8.41 4.27
C LEU A 33 -2.48 7.61 5.46
N ASP A 34 -3.79 7.45 5.53
CA ASP A 34 -4.50 6.52 6.41
C ASP A 34 -5.68 5.97 5.60
N GLU A 35 -5.51 4.77 5.04
CA GLU A 35 -6.51 4.16 4.17
C GLU A 35 -6.76 2.69 4.52
N PRO A 36 -7.96 2.17 4.23
CA PRO A 36 -8.26 0.76 4.42
C PRO A 36 -7.27 -0.19 3.72
N SER A 37 -6.89 -1.27 4.39
CA SER A 37 -6.08 -2.35 3.82
C SER A 37 -6.94 -3.26 2.94
N VAL A 38 -7.48 -2.70 1.85
CA VAL A 38 -8.42 -3.36 0.94
C VAL A 38 -8.01 -3.11 -0.51
N VAL A 39 -8.09 -4.15 -1.33
CA VAL A 39 -7.83 -4.09 -2.77
C VAL A 39 -9.03 -4.66 -3.51
N ALA A 40 -9.49 -3.96 -4.55
CA ALA A 40 -10.48 -4.47 -5.48
C ALA A 40 -9.78 -4.86 -6.79
N MET A 41 -10.02 -6.07 -7.26
CA MET A 41 -9.41 -6.61 -8.47
C MET A 41 -10.45 -7.26 -9.37
N ALA A 42 -10.18 -7.27 -10.67
CA ALA A 42 -10.95 -8.01 -11.65
C ALA A 42 -10.07 -8.98 -12.43
N GLU A 43 -10.64 -10.11 -12.82
CA GLU A 43 -10.01 -11.00 -13.78
C GLU A 43 -10.40 -10.57 -15.20
N VAL A 44 -9.40 -10.14 -15.99
CA VAL A 44 -9.58 -9.66 -17.36
C VAL A 44 -8.68 -10.47 -18.27
N ARG A 45 -9.27 -11.31 -19.12
CA ARG A 45 -8.54 -12.19 -20.07
C ARG A 45 -7.49 -13.07 -19.39
N GLY A 46 -7.83 -13.64 -18.22
CA GLY A 46 -6.95 -14.50 -17.44
C GLY A 46 -5.83 -13.76 -16.70
N ARG A 47 -5.93 -12.44 -16.56
CA ARG A 47 -4.99 -11.62 -15.77
C ARG A 47 -5.72 -10.89 -14.66
N THR A 48 -5.16 -10.92 -13.47
CA THR A 48 -5.64 -10.13 -12.34
C THR A 48 -5.25 -8.67 -12.56
N GLN A 49 -6.24 -7.78 -12.53
CA GLN A 49 -6.05 -6.34 -12.66
C GLN A 49 -6.58 -5.63 -11.40
N VAL A 50 -5.72 -4.82 -10.77
CA VAL A 50 -6.14 -3.91 -9.69
C VAL A 50 -7.06 -2.85 -10.27
N LEU A 51 -8.27 -2.74 -9.71
CA LEU A 51 -9.25 -1.71 -10.05
C LEU A 51 -9.19 -0.53 -9.08
N ALA A 52 -9.07 -0.82 -7.79
CA ALA A 52 -9.03 0.18 -6.73
C ALA A 52 -8.26 -0.35 -5.51
N VAL A 53 -7.75 0.56 -4.69
CA VAL A 53 -7.09 0.29 -3.41
C VAL A 53 -7.59 1.31 -2.39
N GLY A 54 -7.63 0.94 -1.10
CA GLY A 54 -8.00 1.88 -0.04
C GLY A 54 -9.51 2.08 0.06
N GLU A 55 -9.93 3.34 0.21
CA GLU A 55 -11.34 3.67 0.45
C GLU A 55 -12.25 3.25 -0.73
N GLU A 56 -11.80 3.45 -1.96
CA GLU A 56 -12.55 3.03 -3.15
C GLU A 56 -12.79 1.51 -3.17
N ALA A 57 -11.78 0.73 -2.79
CA ALA A 57 -11.91 -0.72 -2.71
C ALA A 57 -12.79 -1.17 -1.53
N LYS A 58 -12.73 -0.47 -0.39
CA LYS A 58 -13.57 -0.77 0.78
C LYS A 58 -15.05 -0.61 0.49
N VAL A 59 -15.46 0.39 -0.29
CA VAL A 59 -16.86 0.58 -0.68
C VAL A 59 -17.40 -0.61 -1.48
N MET A 60 -16.52 -1.33 -2.18
CA MET A 60 -16.86 -2.51 -2.99
C MET A 60 -16.99 -3.80 -2.17
N LEU A 61 -16.53 -3.84 -0.91
CA LEU A 61 -16.62 -5.05 -0.08
C LEU A 61 -18.06 -5.54 0.05
N GLY A 62 -18.29 -6.80 -0.35
CA GLY A 62 -19.61 -7.43 -0.34
C GLY A 62 -20.60 -6.89 -1.38
N LYS A 63 -20.15 -6.03 -2.30
CA LYS A 63 -20.99 -5.35 -3.31
C LYS A 63 -20.47 -5.52 -4.75
N THR A 64 -19.52 -6.42 -4.98
CA THR A 64 -18.92 -6.64 -6.29
C THR A 64 -19.74 -7.59 -7.17
N PRO A 65 -19.84 -7.34 -8.49
CA PRO A 65 -20.32 -8.35 -9.45
C PRO A 65 -19.31 -9.50 -9.59
N GLY A 66 -19.74 -10.63 -10.14
CA GLY A 66 -19.02 -11.92 -10.02
C GLY A 66 -17.56 -11.96 -10.48
N ASN A 67 -17.14 -11.10 -11.41
CA ASN A 67 -15.76 -11.05 -11.89
C ASN A 67 -14.86 -10.07 -11.10
N ILE A 68 -15.41 -9.35 -10.12
CA ILE A 68 -14.69 -8.40 -9.27
C ILE A 68 -14.65 -8.96 -7.84
N ARG A 69 -13.47 -8.90 -7.22
CA ARG A 69 -13.25 -9.32 -5.84
C ARG A 69 -12.63 -8.17 -5.07
N ALA A 70 -13.24 -7.81 -3.94
CA ALA A 70 -12.64 -6.92 -2.95
C ALA A 70 -12.07 -7.77 -1.80
N ILE A 71 -10.78 -7.64 -1.53
CA ILE A 71 -10.00 -8.54 -0.68
C ILE A 71 -9.23 -7.70 0.35
N ARG A 72 -9.13 -8.21 1.58
CA ARG A 72 -8.15 -7.75 2.57
C ARG A 72 -6.92 -8.67 2.49
N PRO A 73 -5.76 -8.20 2.02
CA PRO A 73 -4.58 -9.06 1.88
C PRO A 73 -3.91 -9.35 3.22
N MET A 74 -4.24 -8.58 4.26
CA MET A 74 -3.76 -8.75 5.63
C MET A 74 -4.88 -9.33 6.50
N ALA A 75 -4.63 -10.44 7.18
CA ALA A 75 -5.58 -11.05 8.12
C ALA A 75 -4.84 -11.56 9.36
N ASP A 76 -5.40 -11.33 10.55
CA ASP A 76 -4.85 -11.82 11.83
C ASP A 76 -3.34 -11.56 12.04
N GLY A 77 -2.83 -10.45 11.50
CA GLY A 77 -1.42 -10.06 11.62
C GLY A 77 -0.47 -10.78 10.64
N VAL A 78 -1.00 -11.49 9.65
CA VAL A 78 -0.22 -12.13 8.59
C VAL A 78 -0.65 -11.64 7.20
N ILE A 79 0.24 -11.82 6.22
CA ILE A 79 -0.07 -11.65 4.81
C ILE A 79 -0.83 -12.90 4.35
N ALA A 80 -2.14 -12.77 4.10
CA ALA A 80 -3.00 -13.84 3.60
C ALA A 80 -2.89 -14.01 2.08
N ASP A 81 -2.53 -12.95 1.36
CA ASP A 81 -2.33 -12.95 -0.09
C ASP A 81 -1.15 -12.03 -0.46
N PHE A 82 -0.04 -12.64 -0.87
CA PHE A 82 1.20 -11.92 -1.18
C PHE A 82 1.10 -11.04 -2.42
N GLU A 83 0.43 -11.52 -3.48
CA GLU A 83 0.30 -10.77 -4.73
C GLU A 83 -0.57 -9.53 -4.52
N VAL A 84 -1.66 -9.68 -3.78
CA VAL A 84 -2.56 -8.56 -3.44
C VAL A 84 -1.89 -7.59 -2.46
N ALA A 85 -1.16 -8.08 -1.46
CA ALA A 85 -0.40 -7.23 -0.53
C ALA A 85 0.68 -6.41 -1.26
N GLU A 86 1.42 -7.03 -2.18
CA GLU A 86 2.44 -6.36 -2.97
C GLU A 86 1.84 -5.22 -3.80
N GLU A 87 0.73 -5.46 -4.49
CA GLU A 87 0.06 -4.43 -5.28
C GLU A 87 -0.51 -3.30 -4.41
N MET A 88 -1.04 -3.62 -3.22
CA MET A 88 -1.49 -2.63 -2.24
C MET A 88 -0.33 -1.72 -1.79
N ILE A 89 0.80 -2.32 -1.39
CA ILE A 89 1.99 -1.59 -0.93
C ILE A 89 2.54 -0.71 -2.06
N LYS A 90 2.68 -1.25 -3.28
CA LYS A 90 3.11 -0.48 -4.46
C LYS A 90 2.15 0.68 -4.74
N HIS A 91 0.84 0.49 -4.58
CA HIS A 91 -0.14 1.54 -4.78
C HIS A 91 0.08 2.69 -3.78
N PHE A 92 0.16 2.38 -2.48
CA PHE A 92 0.35 3.41 -1.45
C PHE A 92 1.69 4.14 -1.59
N ILE A 93 2.79 3.44 -1.89
CA ILE A 93 4.09 4.07 -2.17
C ILE A 93 3.99 5.03 -3.36
N ARG A 94 3.36 4.61 -4.46
CA ARG A 94 3.16 5.47 -5.64
C ARG A 94 2.27 6.68 -5.33
N LYS A 95 1.22 6.49 -4.52
CA LYS A 95 0.28 7.54 -4.12
C LYS A 95 0.99 8.66 -3.33
N VAL A 96 1.96 8.31 -2.47
CA VAL A 96 2.68 9.30 -1.65
C VAL A 96 3.91 9.92 -2.33
N ASN A 97 4.63 9.17 -3.17
CA ASN A 97 5.86 9.66 -3.82
C ASN A 97 5.61 10.55 -5.05
N GLY A 98 4.41 10.51 -5.62
CA GLY A 98 4.12 11.26 -6.84
C GLY A 98 4.93 10.76 -8.05
N ARG A 99 5.02 11.60 -9.09
CA ARG A 99 5.45 11.20 -10.45
C ARG A 99 6.97 11.28 -10.68
N LEU A 100 7.75 11.76 -9.71
CA LEU A 100 9.18 12.04 -9.85
C LEU A 100 10.01 10.86 -9.30
N ASN A 101 10.16 9.83 -10.14
CA ASN A 101 10.86 8.57 -9.88
C ASN A 101 12.41 8.67 -9.76
N PHE A 102 12.96 9.81 -9.36
CA PHE A 102 14.42 9.98 -9.26
C PHE A 102 14.99 9.73 -7.86
N SER A 103 14.15 9.45 -6.87
CA SER A 103 14.58 9.07 -5.53
C SER A 103 14.38 7.57 -5.28
N SER A 104 15.38 6.93 -4.66
CA SER A 104 15.27 5.60 -4.07
C SER A 104 15.06 5.76 -2.55
N PRO A 105 13.81 5.94 -2.08
CA PRO A 105 13.56 6.21 -0.67
C PRO A 105 13.92 5.01 0.19
N GLN A 106 14.37 5.24 1.42
CA GLN A 106 14.40 4.18 2.42
C GLN A 106 12.96 3.92 2.89
N VAL A 107 12.58 2.64 2.96
CA VAL A 107 11.25 2.20 3.39
C VAL A 107 11.41 1.35 4.65
N ILE A 108 10.70 1.74 5.71
CA ILE A 108 10.56 0.97 6.95
C ILE A 108 9.12 0.46 7.01
N ILE A 109 8.93 -0.83 7.27
CA ILE A 109 7.60 -1.44 7.38
C ILE A 109 7.45 -2.02 8.80
N CYS A 110 6.35 -1.67 9.48
CA CYS A 110 5.97 -2.31 10.73
C CYS A 110 5.41 -3.70 10.42
N VAL A 111 5.95 -4.72 11.10
CA VAL A 111 5.46 -6.09 11.03
C VAL A 111 5.03 -6.56 12.42
N PRO A 112 3.96 -7.35 12.56
CA PRO A 112 3.58 -7.93 13.85
C PRO A 112 4.69 -8.82 14.41
N SER A 113 4.83 -8.87 15.73
CA SER A 113 5.90 -9.65 16.37
C SER A 113 5.86 -11.15 16.08
N GLY A 114 4.71 -11.67 15.67
CA GLY A 114 4.48 -13.07 15.28
C GLY A 114 4.56 -13.34 13.78
N SER A 115 5.01 -12.38 12.96
CA SER A 115 5.20 -12.60 11.52
C SER A 115 6.32 -13.62 11.29
N THR A 116 6.03 -14.71 10.58
CA THR A 116 7.00 -15.75 10.18
C THR A 116 7.07 -15.89 8.68
#